data_AF-X0WJT6-F1
#
_entry.id   AF-X0WJT6-F1
#
_cell.length_a   1.000
_cell.length_b   1.000
_cell.length_c   1.000
_cell.angle_alpha   90.00
_cell.angle_beta   90.00
_cell.angle_gamma   90.00
#
_symmetry.space_group_name_H-M   'P 1'
#
loop_
_entity.id
_entity.type
_entity.pdbx_description
1 polymer ?
#
loop_
_entity_poly.entity_id
_entity_poly.type
_entity_poly.pdbx_seq_one_letter_code
_entity_poly.pdbx_strand_id
1 'polypeptide(L)'
;MIEKSVNLVPWRVRHWIRSIPGVAQLQRQIFARCIGDCQFVHRINAGPAAGLNYQVHLPQDKQIWTGTYEAEVATKICETVIPGKACFDIGAHRGFLSGVMAVAGASEVHCFEPNPGNIEQLRSLRDLNKEYRFIIHEMAVGNHSGTAEFLLMGQSSMGKVQESDFQS
;
A
#
# COMPACT_ATOMS: atom_id res chain seq x y z
N MET A 1 -3.30 19.52 -11.19
CA MET A 1 -3.92 19.09 -12.48
C MET A 1 -3.65 17.62 -12.79
N ILE A 2 -2.45 17.08 -12.47
CA ILE A 2 -2.10 15.66 -12.70
C ILE A 2 -2.92 14.71 -11.83
N GLU A 3 -3.20 15.03 -10.56
CA GLU A 3 -3.92 14.18 -9.60
C GLU A 3 -5.24 13.57 -10.12
N LYS A 4 -5.99 14.32 -10.94
CA LYS A 4 -7.29 13.91 -11.48
C LYS A 4 -7.19 13.23 -12.86
N SER A 5 -6.02 13.25 -13.50
CA SER A 5 -5.83 12.72 -14.86
C SER A 5 -6.10 11.21 -14.95
N VAL A 6 -5.81 10.46 -13.88
CA VAL A 6 -6.09 9.03 -13.81
C VAL A 6 -7.60 8.74 -13.96
N ASN A 7 -8.46 9.67 -13.52
CA ASN A 7 -9.91 9.52 -13.55
C ASN A 7 -10.50 9.51 -14.97
N LEU A 8 -9.73 9.95 -15.98
CA LEU A 8 -10.17 10.00 -17.37
C LEU A 8 -10.04 8.66 -18.09
N VAL A 9 -9.30 7.69 -17.52
CA VAL A 9 -9.04 6.38 -18.14
C VAL A 9 -9.82 5.28 -17.41
N PRO A 10 -10.73 4.55 -18.09
CA PRO A 10 -11.46 3.43 -17.50
C PRO A 10 -10.50 2.36 -16.95
N TRP A 11 -10.79 1.84 -15.75
CA TRP A 11 -9.90 0.90 -15.04
C TRP A 11 -9.53 -0.35 -15.85
N ARG A 12 -10.49 -0.93 -16.58
CA ARG A 12 -10.26 -2.07 -17.48
C ARG A 12 -9.21 -1.80 -18.55
N VAL A 13 -9.14 -0.56 -19.04
CA VAL A 13 -8.18 -0.13 -20.05
C VAL A 13 -6.80 0.14 -19.42
N ARG A 14 -6.75 0.53 -18.13
CA ARG A 14 -5.47 0.77 -17.41
C ARG A 14 -4.60 -0.50 -17.32
N HIS A 15 -5.23 -1.68 -17.16
CA HIS A 15 -4.51 -2.95 -17.18
C HIS A 15 -3.97 -3.29 -18.58
N TRP A 16 -4.73 -2.97 -19.62
CA TRP A 16 -4.39 -3.25 -21.03
C TRP A 16 -3.33 -2.30 -21.62
N ILE A 17 -3.25 -1.06 -21.12
CA ILE A 17 -2.18 -0.12 -21.51
C ILE A 17 -0.79 -0.65 -21.11
N ARG A 18 -0.68 -1.50 -20.07
CA ARG A 18 0.59 -2.15 -19.70
C ARG A 18 1.09 -3.14 -20.75
N SER A 19 0.19 -3.73 -21.54
CA SER A 19 0.53 -4.77 -22.53
C SER A 19 0.86 -4.23 -23.92
N ILE A 20 0.81 -2.90 -24.13
CA ILE A 20 1.18 -2.28 -25.42
C ILE A 20 2.70 -1.93 -25.40
N PRO A 21 3.52 -2.56 -26.26
CA PRO A 21 4.94 -2.25 -26.37
C PRO A 21 5.15 -0.77 -26.73
N GLY A 22 6.13 -0.11 -26.12
CA GLY A 22 6.44 1.31 -26.38
C GLY A 22 5.58 2.32 -25.61
N VAL A 23 4.30 2.06 -25.36
CA VAL A 23 3.43 2.97 -24.57
C VAL A 23 3.90 3.02 -23.12
N ALA A 24 4.22 1.89 -22.51
CA ALA A 24 4.77 1.85 -21.15
C ALA A 24 6.12 2.58 -21.02
N GLN A 25 6.91 2.62 -22.10
CA GLN A 25 8.24 3.25 -22.14
C GLN A 25 8.12 4.77 -22.34
N LEU A 26 7.26 5.21 -23.26
CA LEU A 26 6.93 6.61 -23.47
C LEU A 26 6.23 7.21 -22.23
N GLN A 27 5.26 6.50 -21.65
CA GLN A 27 4.60 6.93 -20.42
C GLN A 27 5.60 7.01 -19.25
N ARG A 28 6.58 6.10 -19.18
CA ARG A 28 7.65 6.17 -18.17
C ARG A 28 8.57 7.36 -18.38
N GLN A 29 8.95 7.66 -19.63
CA GLN A 29 9.79 8.82 -19.94
C GLN A 29 9.06 10.15 -19.69
N ILE A 30 7.77 10.24 -20.03
CA ILE A 30 6.94 11.41 -19.74
C ILE A 30 6.76 11.58 -18.22
N PHE A 31 6.45 10.52 -17.49
CA PHE A 31 6.37 10.58 -16.03
C PHE A 31 7.70 11.00 -15.40
N ALA A 32 8.82 10.39 -15.81
CA ALA A 32 10.14 10.69 -15.27
C ALA A 32 10.61 12.12 -15.59
N ARG A 33 10.15 12.73 -16.69
CA ARG A 33 10.53 14.09 -17.09
C ARG A 33 9.58 15.18 -16.58
N CYS A 34 8.31 14.86 -16.34
CA CYS A 34 7.28 15.86 -16.06
C CYS A 34 6.68 15.76 -14.65
N ILE A 35 6.85 14.65 -13.95
CA ILE A 35 6.34 14.47 -12.59
C ILE A 35 7.54 14.44 -11.64
N GLY A 36 7.74 15.57 -10.96
CA GLY A 36 8.70 15.66 -9.85
C GLY A 36 8.23 14.89 -8.63
N ASP A 37 9.12 14.78 -7.64
CA ASP A 37 8.80 14.23 -6.33
C ASP A 37 7.65 15.04 -5.71
N CYS A 38 6.52 14.38 -5.48
CA CYS A 38 5.34 15.03 -4.94
C CYS A 38 4.51 14.08 -4.08
N GLN A 39 3.94 14.66 -3.03
CA GLN A 39 3.09 13.97 -2.07
C GLN A 39 1.71 14.61 -2.05
N PHE A 40 0.66 13.80 -2.17
CA PHE A 40 -0.72 14.28 -2.07
C PHE A 40 -1.65 13.18 -1.57
N VAL A 41 -2.80 13.60 -1.04
CA VAL A 41 -3.88 12.67 -0.65
C VAL A 41 -4.71 12.35 -1.88
N HIS A 42 -4.88 11.06 -2.16
CA HIS A 42 -5.69 10.57 -3.26
C HIS A 42 -6.78 9.63 -2.74
N ARG A 43 -8.03 9.91 -3.11
CA ARG A 43 -9.11 8.94 -2.95
C ARG A 43 -9.08 7.96 -4.12
N ILE A 44 -8.62 6.75 -3.85
CA ILE A 44 -8.48 5.68 -4.84
C ILE A 44 -9.85 5.46 -5.49
N ASN A 45 -9.90 5.54 -6.82
CA ASN A 45 -11.16 5.51 -7.56
C ASN A 45 -11.42 4.18 -8.28
N ALA A 46 -10.50 3.22 -8.19
CA ALA A 46 -10.58 1.98 -8.93
C ALA A 46 -9.77 0.85 -8.29
N GLY A 47 -10.15 -0.38 -8.61
CA GLY A 47 -9.56 -1.59 -8.02
C GLY A 47 -10.08 -1.90 -6.62
N PRO A 48 -9.52 -2.92 -5.95
CA PRO A 48 -10.01 -3.42 -4.66
C PRO A 48 -9.95 -2.41 -3.51
N ALA A 49 -9.11 -1.38 -3.62
CA ALA A 49 -9.00 -0.29 -2.65
C ALA A 49 -9.88 0.92 -2.99
N ALA A 50 -10.83 0.81 -3.94
CA ALA A 50 -11.67 1.93 -4.34
C ALA A 50 -12.47 2.49 -3.15
N GLY A 51 -12.38 3.80 -2.94
CA GLY A 51 -12.99 4.50 -1.80
C GLY A 51 -11.98 4.94 -0.74
N LEU A 52 -10.84 4.26 -0.64
CA LEU A 52 -9.77 4.54 0.34
C LEU A 52 -9.07 5.87 0.05
N ASN A 53 -8.91 6.72 1.08
CA ASN A 53 -8.02 7.87 1.03
C ASN A 53 -6.60 7.42 1.37
N TYR A 54 -5.65 7.65 0.47
CA TYR A 54 -4.28 7.17 0.62
C TYR A 54 -3.29 8.30 0.31
N GLN A 55 -2.19 8.36 1.08
CA GLN A 55 -1.12 9.31 0.85
C GLN A 55 -0.16 8.76 -0.22
N VAL A 56 -0.22 9.35 -1.40
CA VAL A 56 0.54 8.93 -2.58
C VAL A 56 1.81 9.76 -2.69
N HIS A 57 2.94 9.08 -2.87
CA HIS A 57 4.24 9.65 -3.22
C HIS A 57 4.60 9.27 -4.66
N LEU A 58 4.63 10.23 -5.58
CA LEU A 58 5.07 9.98 -6.95
C LEU A 58 6.55 10.29 -7.10
N PRO A 59 7.29 9.50 -7.92
CA PRO A 59 6.79 8.46 -8.84
C PRO A 59 6.59 7.06 -8.23
N GLN A 60 6.98 6.83 -6.97
CA GLN A 60 7.06 5.52 -6.33
C GLN A 60 5.70 4.81 -6.29
N ASP A 61 4.63 5.54 -5.99
CA ASP A 61 3.28 5.03 -5.78
C ASP A 61 2.40 5.09 -7.03
N LYS A 62 3.00 5.17 -8.23
CA LYS A 62 2.24 5.24 -9.49
C LYS A 62 1.22 4.10 -9.62
N GLN A 63 1.56 2.90 -9.16
CA GLN A 63 0.65 1.75 -9.22
C GLN A 63 -0.52 1.89 -8.22
N ILE A 64 -0.28 2.43 -7.02
CA ILE A 64 -1.33 2.71 -6.05
C ILE A 64 -2.25 3.81 -6.60
N TRP A 65 -1.67 4.90 -7.09
CA TRP A 65 -2.40 6.02 -7.70
C TRP A 65 -3.29 5.58 -8.87
N THR A 66 -2.84 4.61 -9.66
CA THR A 66 -3.62 4.08 -10.80
C THR A 66 -4.61 2.98 -10.41
N GLY A 67 -4.59 2.50 -9.17
CA GLY A 67 -5.42 1.39 -8.70
C GLY A 67 -4.99 0.03 -9.28
N THR A 68 -3.69 -0.14 -9.53
CA THR A 68 -3.11 -1.35 -10.14
C THR A 68 -2.02 -2.03 -9.31
N TYR A 69 -1.71 -1.49 -8.13
CA TYR A 69 -0.76 -2.08 -7.19
C TYR A 69 -1.27 -3.43 -6.68
N GLU A 70 -0.46 -4.47 -6.84
CA GLU A 70 -0.74 -5.85 -6.41
C GLU A 70 -2.18 -6.31 -6.72
N ALA A 71 -2.72 -5.93 -7.89
CA ALA A 71 -4.16 -6.02 -8.16
C ALA A 71 -4.75 -7.42 -7.95
N GLU A 72 -4.03 -8.48 -8.29
CA GLU A 72 -4.49 -9.86 -8.10
C GLU A 72 -4.56 -10.24 -6.61
N VAL A 73 -3.49 -9.96 -5.85
CA VAL A 73 -3.42 -10.20 -4.40
C VAL A 73 -4.48 -9.38 -3.66
N ALA A 74 -4.56 -8.08 -3.98
CA ALA A 74 -5.56 -7.19 -3.40
C ALA A 74 -6.99 -7.63 -3.72
N THR A 75 -7.25 -8.14 -4.93
CA THR A 75 -8.58 -8.67 -5.29
C THR A 75 -8.89 -9.91 -4.47
N LYS A 76 -7.93 -10.84 -4.35
CA LYS A 76 -8.11 -12.06 -3.56
C LYS A 76 -8.36 -11.76 -2.09
N ILE A 77 -7.63 -10.80 -1.51
CA ILE A 77 -7.86 -10.36 -0.13
C ILE A 77 -9.26 -9.75 0.01
N CYS A 78 -9.66 -8.87 -0.91
CA CYS A 78 -10.99 -8.26 -0.89
C CYS A 78 -12.12 -9.31 -0.97
N GLU A 79 -11.95 -10.35 -1.80
CA GLU A 79 -12.90 -11.46 -1.95
C GLU A 79 -12.98 -12.39 -0.73
N THR A 80 -11.91 -12.49 0.06
CA THR A 80 -11.85 -13.41 1.23
C THR A 80 -12.21 -12.75 2.55
N VAL A 81 -12.22 -11.40 2.61
CA VAL A 81 -12.67 -10.67 3.81
C VAL A 81 -14.11 -11.05 4.12
N ILE A 82 -14.33 -11.47 5.37
CA ILE A 82 -15.67 -11.74 5.90
C ILE A 82 -16.17 -10.44 6.53
N PRO A 83 -17.21 -9.79 5.99
CA PRO A 83 -17.70 -8.53 6.53
C PRO A 83 -18.09 -8.64 8.00
N GLY A 84 -17.73 -7.63 8.80
CA GLY A 84 -17.98 -7.59 10.23
C GLY A 84 -17.05 -8.48 11.08
N LYS A 85 -16.01 -9.07 10.50
CA LYS A 85 -14.93 -9.77 11.23
C LYS A 85 -13.66 -8.93 11.28
N ALA A 86 -12.85 -9.16 12.30
CA ALA A 86 -11.53 -8.57 12.41
C ALA A 86 -10.57 -9.22 11.39
N CYS A 87 -9.72 -8.40 10.79
CA CYS A 87 -8.64 -8.85 9.91
C CYS A 87 -7.27 -8.53 10.54
N PHE A 88 -6.27 -9.33 10.20
CA PHE A 88 -4.91 -9.20 10.69
C PHE A 88 -3.97 -9.07 9.49
N ASP A 89 -3.23 -7.95 9.43
CA ASP A 89 -2.26 -7.65 8.39
C ASP A 89 -0.86 -7.70 9.00
N ILE A 90 -0.15 -8.80 8.73
CA ILE A 90 1.18 -9.07 9.29
C ILE A 90 2.23 -8.54 8.33
N GLY A 91 3.01 -7.54 8.76
CA GLY A 91 3.89 -6.80 7.86
C GLY A 91 3.13 -5.77 7.03
N ALA A 92 2.29 -4.98 7.71
CA ALA A 92 1.34 -4.07 7.09
C ALA A 92 2.00 -2.99 6.22
N HIS A 93 3.31 -2.76 6.34
CA HIS A 93 4.06 -1.77 5.58
C HIS A 93 3.35 -0.41 5.67
N ARG A 94 3.06 0.22 4.53
CA ARG A 94 2.35 1.51 4.45
C ARG A 94 0.82 1.39 4.50
N GLY A 95 0.28 0.18 4.67
CA GLY A 95 -1.14 -0.07 4.95
C GLY A 95 -2.07 -0.18 3.75
N PHE A 96 -1.56 -0.33 2.51
CA PHE A 96 -2.41 -0.47 1.33
C PHE A 96 -3.35 -1.68 1.44
N LEU A 97 -2.83 -2.87 1.79
CA LEU A 97 -3.63 -4.08 1.94
C LEU A 97 -4.54 -4.02 3.18
N SER A 98 -4.08 -3.40 4.27
CA SER A 98 -4.94 -3.08 5.41
C SER A 98 -6.17 -2.26 4.98
N GLY A 99 -5.97 -1.26 4.12
CA GLY A 99 -7.04 -0.43 3.56
C GLY A 99 -7.99 -1.22 2.64
N VAL A 100 -7.48 -2.18 1.86
CA VAL A 100 -8.31 -3.11 1.07
C VAL A 100 -9.23 -3.93 1.99
N MET A 101 -8.70 -4.49 3.08
CA MET A 101 -9.50 -5.24 4.05
C MET A 101 -10.60 -4.38 4.68
N ALA A 102 -10.27 -3.13 5.03
CA ALA A 102 -11.24 -2.19 5.59
C ALA A 102 -12.36 -1.83 4.60
N VAL A 103 -12.02 -1.50 3.35
CA VAL A 103 -12.99 -1.23 2.28
C VAL A 103 -13.88 -2.45 2.00
N ALA A 104 -13.33 -3.66 2.11
CA ALA A 104 -14.07 -4.92 1.95
C ALA A 104 -15.03 -5.24 3.12
N GLY A 105 -15.04 -4.42 4.18
CA GLY A 105 -16.04 -4.51 5.25
C GLY A 105 -15.55 -5.18 6.53
N ALA A 106 -14.23 -5.31 6.75
CA ALA A 106 -13.70 -5.73 8.04
C ALA A 106 -14.23 -4.85 9.19
N SER A 107 -14.53 -5.44 10.35
CA SER A 107 -14.95 -4.67 11.54
C SER A 107 -13.81 -3.84 12.12
N GLU A 108 -12.60 -4.37 12.05
CA GLU A 108 -11.35 -3.73 12.40
C GLU A 108 -10.19 -4.43 11.68
N VAL A 109 -9.09 -3.71 11.47
CA VAL A 109 -7.87 -4.24 10.86
C VAL A 109 -6.71 -4.03 11.81
N HIS A 110 -6.10 -5.12 12.25
CA HIS A 110 -4.90 -5.11 13.08
C HIS A 110 -3.67 -5.08 12.18
N CYS A 111 -2.94 -3.98 12.18
CA CYS A 111 -1.77 -3.73 11.35
C CYS A 111 -0.50 -3.95 12.18
N PHE A 112 0.30 -4.96 11.86
CA PHE A 112 1.58 -5.22 12.55
C PHE A 112 2.73 -4.75 11.68
N GLU A 113 3.52 -3.80 12.17
CA GLU A 113 4.64 -3.23 11.45
C GLU A 113 5.71 -2.71 12.42
N PRO A 114 6.98 -3.17 12.31
CA PRO A 114 8.05 -2.69 13.17
C PRO A 114 8.73 -1.40 12.69
N ASN A 115 8.66 -1.04 11.40
CA ASN A 115 9.41 0.10 10.87
C ASN A 115 8.72 1.44 11.24
N PRO A 116 9.40 2.36 11.96
CA PRO A 116 8.82 3.65 12.35
C PRO A 116 8.30 4.50 11.18
N GLY A 117 9.00 4.51 10.04
CA GLY A 117 8.56 5.25 8.85
C GLY A 117 7.28 4.68 8.25
N ASN A 118 7.09 3.36 8.29
CA ASN A 118 5.85 2.73 7.86
C ASN A 118 4.72 2.96 8.88
N ILE A 119 5.03 2.98 10.18
CA ILE A 119 4.08 3.30 11.25
C ILE A 119 3.50 4.71 11.07
N GLU A 120 4.31 5.70 10.72
CA GLU A 120 3.84 7.06 10.42
C GLU A 120 2.83 7.06 9.25
N GLN A 121 3.11 6.26 8.22
CA GLN A 121 2.20 6.11 7.08
C GLN A 121 0.90 5.38 7.46
N LEU A 122 0.95 4.37 8.33
CA LEU A 122 -0.23 3.70 8.88
C LEU A 122 -1.08 4.64 9.73
N ARG A 123 -0.44 5.53 10.51
CA ARG A 123 -1.15 6.56 11.29
C ARG A 123 -1.83 7.56 10.35
N SER A 124 -1.15 8.01 9.30
CA SER A 124 -1.75 8.85 8.25
C SER A 124 -2.94 8.16 7.59
N LEU A 125 -2.82 6.88 7.21
CA LEU A 125 -3.91 6.09 6.66
C LEU A 125 -5.14 6.07 7.58
N ARG A 126 -4.94 5.79 8.88
CA ARG A 126 -6.02 5.80 9.87
C ARG A 126 -6.67 7.19 9.98
N ASP A 127 -5.86 8.24 10.06
CA ASP A 127 -6.35 9.60 10.28
C ASP A 127 -7.13 10.14 9.06
N LEU A 128 -6.77 9.68 7.85
CA LEU A 128 -7.45 9.97 6.58
C LEU A 128 -8.75 9.18 6.36
N ASN A 129 -8.97 8.08 7.10
CA ASN A 129 -10.12 7.20 6.92
C ASN A 129 -10.75 6.83 8.28
N LYS A 130 -11.34 7.84 8.96
CA LYS A 130 -11.90 7.73 10.31
C LYS A 130 -13.12 6.80 10.41
N GLU A 131 -13.73 6.47 9.28
CA GLU A 131 -14.82 5.51 9.16
C GLU A 131 -14.37 4.06 9.38
N TYR A 132 -13.07 3.78 9.24
CA TYR A 132 -12.49 2.46 9.43
C TYR A 132 -11.71 2.38 10.75
N ARG A 133 -11.68 1.18 11.33
CA ARG A 133 -11.01 0.93 12.61
C ARG A 133 -9.67 0.22 12.39
N PHE A 134 -8.60 0.99 12.27
CA PHE A 134 -7.23 0.47 12.20
C PHE A 134 -6.59 0.44 13.60
N ILE A 135 -6.07 -0.72 13.99
CA ILE A 135 -5.34 -0.94 15.24
C ILE A 135 -3.87 -1.21 14.88
N ILE A 136 -2.99 -0.27 15.20
CA ILE A 136 -1.57 -0.34 14.80
C ILE A 136 -0.76 -0.95 15.94
N HIS A 137 -0.04 -2.03 15.63
CA HIS A 137 0.88 -2.73 16.51
C HIS A 137 2.31 -2.48 16.01
N GLU A 138 3.09 -1.71 16.77
CA GLU A 138 4.46 -1.32 16.43
C GLU A 138 5.46 -2.44 16.76
N MET A 139 5.27 -3.60 16.12
CA MET A 139 6.04 -4.81 16.40
C MET A 139 6.10 -5.74 15.20
N ALA A 140 7.16 -6.54 15.16
CA ALA A 140 7.24 -7.71 14.30
C ALA A 140 6.52 -8.90 14.96
N VAL A 141 5.95 -9.79 14.15
CA VAL A 141 5.33 -11.04 14.62
C VAL A 141 6.30 -12.19 14.36
N GLY A 142 6.57 -12.99 15.39
CA GLY A 142 7.51 -14.12 15.35
C GLY A 142 7.04 -15.31 16.18
N ASN A 143 7.83 -16.39 16.19
CA ASN A 143 7.53 -17.62 16.94
C ASN A 143 7.86 -17.55 18.43
N HIS A 144 8.48 -16.47 18.89
CA HIS A 144 8.78 -16.18 20.29
C HIS A 144 8.59 -14.68 20.56
N SER A 145 8.36 -14.33 21.82
CA SER A 145 8.33 -12.93 22.26
C SER A 145 9.73 -12.49 22.67
N GLY A 146 10.17 -11.33 22.20
CA GLY A 146 11.47 -10.76 22.50
C GLY A 146 11.63 -9.38 21.88
N THR A 147 12.72 -8.71 22.22
CA THR A 147 13.14 -7.45 21.59
C THR A 147 14.36 -7.73 20.73
N ALA A 148 14.39 -7.22 19.50
CA ALA A 148 15.55 -7.34 18.63
C ALA A 148 15.82 -6.02 17.90
N GLU A 149 17.08 -5.74 17.58
CA GLU A 149 17.44 -4.55 16.79
C GLU A 149 16.96 -4.70 15.35
N PHE A 150 16.15 -3.74 14.91
CA PHE A 150 15.68 -3.65 13.53
C PHE A 150 16.66 -2.80 12.72
N LEU A 151 17.53 -3.45 11.95
CA LEU A 151 18.48 -2.77 11.07
C LEU A 151 17.74 -2.27 9.82
N LEU A 152 17.55 -0.95 9.73
CA LEU A 152 17.04 -0.27 8.55
C LEU A 152 18.14 -0.23 7.47
N MET A 153 18.03 -1.06 6.43
CA MET A 153 18.91 -0.96 5.26
C MET A 153 18.37 0.14 4.32
N GLY A 154 19.25 0.77 3.54
CA GLY A 154 18.94 1.96 2.73
C GLY A 154 17.90 1.80 1.61
N GLN A 155 17.26 0.63 1.46
CA GLN A 155 16.09 0.42 0.60
C GLN A 155 14.90 -0.05 1.43
N SER A 156 13.79 0.67 1.33
CA SER A 156 12.63 0.63 2.22
C SER A 156 11.84 -0.69 2.27
N SER A 157 12.29 -1.73 1.57
CA SER A 157 11.60 -3.02 1.48
C SER A 157 12.25 -4.15 2.26
N MET A 158 13.41 -3.93 2.92
CA MET A 158 14.07 -4.97 3.73
C MET A 158 14.70 -4.39 5.01
N GLY A 159 14.22 -4.85 6.16
CA GLY A 159 14.91 -4.70 7.44
C GLY A 159 15.39 -6.06 7.93
N LYS A 160 16.54 -6.11 8.60
CA LYS A 160 17.12 -7.35 9.14
C LYS A 160 17.08 -7.31 10.67
N VAL A 161 16.67 -8.42 11.27
CA VAL A 161 16.90 -8.68 12.70
C VAL A 161 18.36 -9.13 12.86
N GLN A 162 19.11 -8.46 13.74
CA GLN A 162 20.56 -8.66 13.90
C GLN A 162 20.97 -10.13 14.15
N GLU A 163 20.11 -10.94 14.80
CA GLU A 163 20.37 -12.36 15.12
C GLU A 163 19.80 -13.37 14.09
N SER A 164 19.68 -13.00 12.82
CA SER A 164 19.23 -13.95 11.78
C SER A 164 20.39 -14.45 10.91
N ASP A 165 20.65 -15.76 10.99
CA ASP A 165 21.60 -16.55 10.18
C ASP A 165 21.21 -16.69 8.69
N PHE A 166 20.28 -15.86 8.19
CA PHE A 166 19.99 -15.85 6.76
C PHE A 166 21.13 -15.15 5.99
N GLN A 167 21.85 -15.99 5.25
CA GLN A 167 23.00 -15.78 4.37
C GLN A 167 24.38 -15.87 5.04
N SER A 168 24.86 -17.11 5.17
CA SER A 168 26.26 -17.43 4.85
C SER A 168 26.46 -17.56 3.34
#